data_AF-A0A8J5CTY3-F1
#
_entry.id   AF-A0A8J5CTY3-F1
#
_cell.length_a   1.000
_cell.length_b   1.000
_cell.length_c   1.000
_cell.angle_alpha   90.00
_cell.angle_beta   90.00
_cell.angle_gamma   90.00
#
_symmetry.space_group_name_H-M   'P 1'
#
loop_
_entity.id
_entity.type
_entity.pdbx_description
1 polymer ?
#
loop_
_entity_poly.entity_id
_entity_poly.type
_entity_poly.pdbx_seq_one_letter_code
_entity_poly.pdbx_strand_id
1 'polypeptide(L)'
;MDTQEGIRRNIREFFLTYPPPDSPSFYLPEGASLSQLFHLYYGTNASPTRFIKAVNSIAIANINSDSSQQFRYDPALHSDGEKLDATQKKLTKRYPQILSSILIQESYSAARSLLGSSLHSVQDFYSHSTWVEQGNTGILKGLGLPGYDLGTLAGSTEDVCTPCPGPQGSCTGNVKSGAGLSSGYYTYDTEMGKDFLVPKPTSGGKCSHGGSQDDSSYQPAQGGINKDTPFPCFSPHHHLHEEAAELAVQATQYYLNKVLTAVGYDKYRRLFDLYLGSALSITIDTTGSMGEDIEAVKNQVEQIVASSSPELYILSQFNDPGCGPVLKTTDGDVFMAAVKDLRANGGGDGPELFWCGLQLALSMTPDYGNVFCFTDAVAKDGEKMDGLISQAQIQSNKVTVILSDLLKDEKKEKIQQTGGSGDKGKKRQKKDMITTIEDYERLTQATGGLLISAAKFDVNDIVGIMGSGVETSTVTVLQQEVTGVGSTTFPVDDTLVDFELRLSGELLPQYSSIPRTRTTSNSGTTSNLEVEVNLEFNLDVNLEVEIEVNLEVDLDLNLDLDLDLT
;
A
#
# COMPACT_ATOMS: atom_id res chain seq x y z
N MET A 1 -16.50 -2.96 14.92
CA MET A 1 -17.20 -1.96 14.09
C MET A 1 -16.39 -1.67 12.83
N ASP A 2 -17.00 -1.18 11.75
CA ASP A 2 -16.34 -1.06 10.45
C ASP A 2 -15.55 0.26 10.27
N THR A 3 -14.23 0.20 10.48
CA THR A 3 -13.31 1.32 10.23
C THR A 3 -13.26 1.73 8.76
N GLN A 4 -13.36 0.78 7.84
CA GLN A 4 -13.26 1.06 6.41
C GLN A 4 -14.48 1.85 5.94
N GLU A 5 -15.66 1.56 6.47
CA GLU A 5 -16.88 2.33 6.16
C GLU A 5 -16.76 3.80 6.61
N GLY A 6 -16.25 4.05 7.83
CA GLY A 6 -15.98 5.41 8.30
C GLY A 6 -14.97 6.16 7.42
N ILE A 7 -13.92 5.49 6.98
CA ILE A 7 -12.94 6.06 6.03
C ILE A 7 -13.60 6.30 4.67
N ARG A 8 -14.36 5.34 4.13
CA ARG A 8 -15.02 5.43 2.82
C ARG A 8 -15.96 6.62 2.74
N ARG A 9 -16.82 6.81 3.73
CA ARG A 9 -17.73 7.96 3.77
C ARG A 9 -16.95 9.29 3.89
N ASN A 10 -15.85 9.32 4.66
CA ASN A 10 -14.99 10.50 4.76
C ASN A 10 -14.27 10.83 3.43
N ILE A 11 -13.73 9.83 2.73
CA ILE A 11 -13.05 10.03 1.44
C ILE A 11 -14.06 10.48 0.37
N ARG A 12 -15.28 9.95 0.39
CA ARG A 12 -16.37 10.44 -0.46
C ARG A 12 -16.64 11.93 -0.22
N GLU A 13 -16.78 12.35 1.03
CA GLU A 13 -16.96 13.77 1.39
C GLU A 13 -15.77 14.63 0.95
N PHE A 14 -14.55 14.13 1.14
CA PHE A 14 -13.33 14.77 0.69
C PHE A 14 -13.36 15.02 -0.83
N PHE A 15 -13.67 14.00 -1.64
CA PHE A 15 -13.76 14.14 -3.09
C PHE A 15 -14.89 15.06 -3.56
N LEU A 16 -16.03 15.08 -2.88
CA LEU A 16 -17.10 16.04 -3.17
C LEU A 16 -16.71 17.48 -2.81
N THR A 17 -15.92 17.66 -1.76
CA THR A 17 -15.41 18.97 -1.33
C THR A 17 -14.34 19.51 -2.28
N TYR A 18 -13.51 18.61 -2.84
CA TYR A 18 -12.43 18.93 -3.74
C TYR A 18 -12.61 18.19 -5.08
N PRO A 19 -13.61 18.51 -5.89
CA PRO A 19 -13.89 17.79 -7.13
C PRO A 19 -12.77 17.96 -8.17
N PRO A 20 -12.67 17.08 -9.18
CA PRO A 20 -11.73 17.24 -10.29
C PRO A 20 -11.98 18.58 -11.03
N PRO A 21 -10.92 19.31 -11.47
CA PRO A 21 -11.05 20.65 -12.04
C PRO A 21 -12.01 20.77 -13.23
N ASP A 22 -12.10 19.72 -14.06
CA ASP A 22 -12.84 19.73 -15.33
C ASP A 22 -14.21 19.05 -15.23
N SER A 23 -14.81 18.95 -14.03
CA SER A 23 -16.03 18.18 -13.81
C SER A 23 -17.17 18.99 -13.15
N PRO A 24 -17.94 19.77 -13.93
CA PRO A 24 -18.99 20.65 -13.41
C PRO A 24 -20.21 19.92 -12.81
N SER A 25 -20.33 18.61 -13.00
CA SER A 25 -21.38 17.75 -12.43
C SER A 25 -20.80 16.52 -11.73
N PHE A 26 -19.76 16.73 -10.91
CA PHE A 26 -19.11 15.64 -10.18
C PHE A 26 -20.06 15.02 -9.15
N TYR A 27 -20.36 13.73 -9.33
CA TYR A 27 -21.26 12.97 -8.46
C TYR A 27 -20.61 11.67 -8.02
N LEU A 28 -20.74 11.37 -6.72
CA LEU A 28 -20.27 10.11 -6.13
C LEU A 28 -21.44 9.40 -5.44
N PRO A 29 -21.81 8.17 -5.88
CA PRO A 29 -22.85 7.38 -5.23
C PRO A 29 -22.55 7.13 -3.74
N GLU A 30 -23.58 7.13 -2.90
CA GLU A 30 -23.41 6.86 -1.46
C GLU A 30 -22.89 5.46 -1.16
N GLY A 31 -23.28 4.46 -1.96
CA GLY A 31 -22.85 3.07 -1.85
C GLY A 31 -21.58 2.72 -2.63
N ALA A 32 -20.89 3.69 -3.23
CA ALA A 32 -19.66 3.41 -3.99
C ALA A 32 -18.57 2.87 -3.06
N SER A 33 -17.93 1.77 -3.47
CA SER A 33 -16.76 1.20 -2.80
C SER A 33 -15.56 2.15 -2.87
N LEU A 34 -14.54 1.92 -2.04
CA LEU A 34 -13.31 2.73 -2.07
C LEU A 34 -12.69 2.78 -3.48
N SER A 35 -12.58 1.62 -4.16
CA SER A 35 -12.05 1.57 -5.54
C SER A 35 -12.94 2.31 -6.53
N GLN A 36 -14.27 2.19 -6.40
CA GLN A 36 -15.20 2.94 -7.25
C GLN A 36 -15.09 4.45 -7.03
N LEU A 37 -14.99 4.91 -5.77
CA LEU A 37 -14.76 6.32 -5.46
C LEU A 37 -13.47 6.83 -6.11
N PHE A 38 -12.40 6.03 -6.04
CA PHE A 38 -11.11 6.36 -6.64
C PHE A 38 -11.23 6.47 -8.17
N HIS A 39 -11.80 5.47 -8.86
CA HIS A 39 -11.97 5.50 -10.32
C HIS A 39 -12.90 6.62 -10.78
N LEU A 40 -13.96 6.93 -10.04
CA LEU A 40 -14.86 8.04 -10.38
C LEU A 40 -14.14 9.38 -10.29
N TYR A 41 -13.22 9.53 -9.34
CA TYR A 41 -12.45 10.76 -9.15
C TYR A 41 -11.27 10.89 -10.15
N TYR A 42 -10.55 9.79 -10.39
CA TYR A 42 -9.27 9.77 -11.10
C TYR A 42 -9.34 9.18 -12.52
N GLY A 43 -10.47 8.62 -12.92
CA GLY A 43 -10.65 7.88 -14.18
C GLY A 43 -10.46 6.38 -14.02
N THR A 44 -11.02 5.61 -14.96
CA THR A 44 -11.08 4.14 -14.90
C THR A 44 -9.73 3.45 -15.07
N ASN A 45 -8.73 4.15 -15.64
CA ASN A 45 -7.39 3.61 -15.85
C ASN A 45 -6.47 3.83 -14.64
N ALA A 46 -6.92 4.62 -13.64
CA ALA A 46 -6.13 4.92 -12.46
C ALA A 46 -6.19 3.76 -11.45
N SER A 47 -5.02 3.26 -11.03
CA SER A 47 -4.95 2.14 -10.07
C SER A 47 -5.25 2.60 -8.64
N PRO A 48 -6.27 2.03 -7.95
CA PRO A 48 -6.62 2.39 -6.59
C PRO A 48 -5.73 1.68 -5.55
N THR A 49 -4.79 0.84 -5.99
CA THR A 49 -4.04 -0.09 -5.13
C THR A 49 -3.35 0.60 -3.95
N ARG A 50 -2.66 1.71 -4.20
CA ARG A 50 -1.97 2.47 -3.14
C ARG A 50 -2.95 3.02 -2.11
N PHE A 51 -4.05 3.61 -2.59
CA PHE A 51 -5.12 4.11 -1.75
C PHE A 51 -5.75 2.99 -0.89
N ILE A 52 -6.12 1.86 -1.50
CA ILE A 52 -6.70 0.72 -0.78
C ILE A 52 -5.74 0.18 0.29
N LYS A 53 -4.44 0.09 -0.02
CA LYS A 53 -3.44 -0.32 0.97
C LYS A 53 -3.26 0.71 2.09
N ALA A 54 -3.35 2.00 1.79
CA ALA A 54 -3.35 3.04 2.81
C ALA A 54 -4.53 2.88 3.78
N VAL A 55 -5.74 2.68 3.26
CA VAL A 55 -6.93 2.41 4.07
C VAL A 55 -6.78 1.12 4.87
N ASN A 56 -6.33 0.04 4.24
CA ASN A 56 -6.13 -1.25 4.91
C ASN A 56 -5.10 -1.17 6.03
N SER A 57 -4.03 -0.38 5.89
CA SER A 57 -3.05 -0.22 6.97
C SER A 57 -3.63 0.46 8.21
N ILE A 58 -4.58 1.39 8.05
CA ILE A 58 -5.32 2.00 9.17
C ILE A 58 -6.24 0.95 9.81
N ALA A 59 -6.97 0.19 8.99
CA ALA A 59 -7.86 -0.87 9.48
C ALA A 59 -7.08 -1.98 10.23
N ILE A 60 -5.92 -2.39 9.72
CA ILE A 60 -5.03 -3.36 10.35
C ILE A 60 -4.50 -2.81 11.68
N ALA A 61 -4.08 -1.53 11.72
CA ALA A 61 -3.63 -0.91 12.97
C ALA A 61 -4.75 -0.79 14.02
N ASN A 62 -6.00 -0.60 13.58
CA ASN A 62 -7.16 -0.71 14.45
C ASN A 62 -7.28 -2.14 15.01
N ILE A 63 -7.36 -3.16 14.16
CA ILE A 63 -7.48 -4.58 14.54
C ILE A 63 -6.32 -5.04 15.45
N ASN A 64 -5.10 -4.55 15.21
CA ASN A 64 -3.93 -4.90 16.01
C ASN A 64 -4.02 -4.44 17.47
N SER A 65 -4.91 -3.50 17.77
CA SER A 65 -5.21 -3.07 19.14
C SER A 65 -5.87 -4.22 19.94
N ASP A 66 -6.66 -5.09 19.30
CA ASP A 66 -7.30 -6.27 19.91
C ASP A 66 -6.41 -7.52 19.97
N SER A 67 -5.44 -7.62 19.07
CA SER A 67 -4.70 -8.88 18.85
C SER A 67 -3.30 -8.89 19.47
N SER A 68 -2.68 -7.73 19.66
CA SER A 68 -1.32 -7.66 20.19
C SER A 68 -1.30 -7.82 21.71
N GLN A 69 -0.37 -8.65 22.21
CA GLN A 69 -0.24 -8.96 23.64
C GLN A 69 -0.05 -7.73 24.54
N GLN A 70 0.53 -6.66 23.99
CA GLN A 70 0.80 -5.42 24.73
C GLN A 70 -0.44 -4.51 24.87
N PHE A 71 -1.44 -4.67 24.00
CA PHE A 71 -2.55 -3.73 23.89
C PHE A 71 -3.91 -4.34 24.19
N ARG A 72 -4.10 -5.63 23.89
CA ARG A 72 -5.35 -6.40 24.03
C ARG A 72 -6.05 -6.28 25.40
N TYR A 73 -5.28 -6.02 26.45
CA TYR A 73 -5.80 -5.97 27.82
C TYR A 73 -5.83 -4.55 28.39
N ASP A 74 -5.43 -3.53 27.63
CA ASP A 74 -5.37 -2.15 28.13
C ASP A 74 -6.77 -1.53 28.17
N PRO A 75 -7.39 -1.36 29.34
CA PRO A 75 -8.77 -0.89 29.43
C PRO A 75 -8.97 0.52 28.88
N ALA A 76 -7.92 1.34 28.91
CA ALA A 76 -7.97 2.69 28.36
C ALA A 76 -7.89 2.67 26.83
N LEU A 77 -7.33 1.63 26.21
CA LEU A 77 -7.37 1.47 24.75
C LEU A 77 -8.72 0.94 24.28
N HIS A 78 -9.35 0.07 25.06
CA HIS A 78 -10.66 -0.53 24.78
C HIS A 78 -11.85 0.24 25.35
N SER A 79 -11.64 1.44 25.92
CA SER A 79 -12.71 2.27 26.48
C SER A 79 -13.60 1.57 27.52
N ASP A 80 -13.05 0.60 28.26
CA ASP A 80 -13.76 -0.23 29.23
C ASP A 80 -13.24 0.01 30.67
N GLY A 81 -13.69 -0.80 31.64
CA GLY A 81 -13.10 -0.82 32.98
C GLY A 81 -13.27 0.45 33.81
N GLU A 82 -14.25 1.30 33.50
CA GLU A 82 -14.38 2.66 34.06
C GLU A 82 -13.11 3.52 33.86
N LYS A 83 -12.41 3.31 32.73
CA LYS A 83 -11.17 4.03 32.35
C LYS A 83 -11.36 5.06 31.24
N LEU A 84 -12.58 5.55 31.03
CA LEU A 84 -12.90 6.55 30.01
C LEU A 84 -12.03 7.82 30.11
N ASP A 85 -11.68 8.28 31.32
CA ASP A 85 -10.78 9.43 31.49
C ASP A 85 -9.35 9.13 30.98
N ALA A 86 -8.86 7.91 31.20
CA ALA A 86 -7.57 7.44 30.72
C ALA A 86 -7.60 7.21 29.20
N THR A 87 -8.72 6.72 28.64
CA THR A 87 -8.97 6.66 27.19
C THR A 87 -8.83 8.04 26.57
N GLN A 88 -9.54 9.05 27.10
CA GLN A 88 -9.46 10.41 26.61
C GLN A 88 -8.02 10.95 26.70
N LYS A 89 -7.32 10.72 27.82
CA LYS A 89 -5.90 11.13 27.97
C LYS A 89 -4.98 10.46 26.93
N LYS A 90 -5.15 9.17 26.65
CA LYS A 90 -4.36 8.46 25.63
C LYS A 90 -4.62 9.01 24.24
N LEU A 91 -5.89 9.17 23.86
CA LEU A 91 -6.27 9.70 22.55
C LEU A 91 -5.78 11.14 22.35
N THR A 92 -6.00 12.02 23.33
CA THR A 92 -5.56 13.42 23.27
C THR A 92 -4.05 13.57 23.23
N LYS A 93 -3.30 12.65 23.86
CA LYS A 93 -1.83 12.58 23.73
C LYS A 93 -1.39 12.08 22.36
N ARG A 94 -2.14 11.16 21.74
CA ARG A 94 -1.83 10.59 20.42
C ARG A 94 -2.15 11.53 19.27
N TYR A 95 -3.20 12.35 19.39
CA TYR A 95 -3.59 13.32 18.36
C TYR A 95 -2.44 14.23 17.86
N PRO A 96 -1.66 14.94 18.72
CA PRO A 96 -0.52 15.72 18.25
C PRO A 96 0.61 14.87 17.68
N GLN A 97 0.74 13.58 18.05
CA GLN A 97 1.71 12.68 17.45
C GLN A 97 1.33 12.34 16.00
N ILE A 98 0.04 12.08 15.74
CA ILE A 98 -0.50 11.90 14.38
C ILE A 98 -0.19 13.14 13.54
N LEU A 99 -0.50 14.34 14.06
CA LEU A 99 -0.23 15.59 13.34
C LEU A 99 1.27 15.80 13.09
N SER A 100 2.13 15.53 14.06
CA SER A 100 3.59 15.65 13.90
C SER A 100 4.13 14.67 12.86
N SER A 101 3.64 13.42 12.84
CA SER A 101 4.01 12.41 11.84
C SER A 101 3.61 12.83 10.43
N ILE A 102 2.50 13.57 10.26
CA ILE A 102 2.04 14.07 8.96
C ILE A 102 2.77 15.36 8.55
N LEU A 103 2.79 16.36 9.43
CA LEU A 103 3.21 17.74 9.10
C LEU A 103 4.71 17.94 9.14
N ILE A 104 5.41 17.24 10.04
CA ILE A 104 6.84 17.47 10.30
C ILE A 104 7.68 16.32 9.75
N GLN A 105 7.31 15.09 10.10
CA GLN A 105 8.10 13.91 9.74
C GLN A 105 7.79 13.38 8.34
N GLU A 106 6.60 13.71 7.81
CA GLU A 106 6.04 13.11 6.59
C GLU A 106 6.07 11.58 6.59
N SER A 107 5.97 10.97 7.77
CA SER A 107 5.93 9.52 7.97
C SER A 107 4.48 9.05 7.95
N TYR A 108 3.91 8.94 6.74
CA TYR A 108 2.49 8.58 6.57
C TYR A 108 2.16 7.17 7.06
N SER A 109 3.10 6.22 6.97
CA SER A 109 2.93 4.87 7.55
C SER A 109 2.78 4.92 9.08
N ALA A 110 3.65 5.67 9.77
CA ALA A 110 3.54 5.86 11.21
C ALA A 110 2.24 6.62 11.59
N ALA A 111 1.88 7.64 10.81
CA ALA A 111 0.63 8.36 11.00
C ALA A 111 -0.60 7.45 10.87
N ARG A 112 -0.65 6.58 9.86
CA ARG A 112 -1.72 5.60 9.65
C ARG A 112 -1.82 4.60 10.79
N SER A 113 -0.68 4.13 11.32
CA SER A 113 -0.63 3.25 12.49
C SER A 113 -1.19 3.90 13.75
N LEU A 114 -0.73 5.12 14.07
CA LEU A 114 -1.23 5.90 15.21
C LEU A 114 -2.72 6.24 15.06
N LEU A 115 -3.15 6.58 13.85
CA LEU A 115 -4.53 6.87 13.53
C LEU A 115 -5.43 5.64 13.72
N GLY A 116 -5.05 4.47 13.20
CA GLY A 116 -5.80 3.23 13.38
C GLY A 116 -5.98 2.86 14.86
N SER A 117 -4.91 2.97 15.66
CA SER A 117 -4.98 2.75 17.11
C SER A 117 -5.86 3.79 17.83
N SER A 118 -5.92 5.04 17.37
CA SER A 118 -6.87 6.02 17.91
C SER A 118 -8.32 5.72 17.52
N LEU A 119 -8.55 5.34 16.26
CA LEU A 119 -9.90 5.00 15.77
C LEU A 119 -10.48 3.79 16.50
N HIS A 120 -9.64 2.83 16.88
CA HIS A 120 -10.04 1.69 17.69
C HIS A 120 -10.71 2.14 19.00
N SER A 121 -10.02 2.92 19.83
CA SER A 121 -10.62 3.41 21.10
C SER A 121 -11.84 4.30 20.89
N VAL A 122 -11.85 5.11 19.82
CA VAL A 122 -13.00 5.97 19.47
C VAL A 122 -14.24 5.13 19.13
N GLN A 123 -14.05 3.98 18.47
CA GLN A 123 -15.14 3.07 18.11
C GLN A 123 -15.60 2.27 19.33
N ASP A 124 -14.67 1.68 20.08
CA ASP A 124 -14.95 0.92 21.31
C ASP A 124 -15.71 1.73 22.36
N PHE A 125 -15.52 3.04 22.38
CA PHE A 125 -16.33 3.93 23.23
C PHE A 125 -17.84 3.71 23.02
N TYR A 126 -18.30 3.55 21.78
CA TYR A 126 -19.73 3.40 21.50
C TYR A 126 -20.25 1.99 21.80
N SER A 127 -19.39 0.95 21.81
CA SER A 127 -19.80 -0.41 22.19
C SER A 127 -19.72 -0.64 23.70
N HIS A 128 -18.70 -0.09 24.36
CA HIS A 128 -18.35 -0.45 25.74
C HIS A 128 -18.80 0.58 26.79
N SER A 129 -19.23 1.78 26.37
CA SER A 129 -19.82 2.78 27.27
C SER A 129 -21.34 2.74 27.32
N THR A 130 -21.91 3.49 28.26
CA THR A 130 -23.37 3.72 28.39
C THR A 130 -23.90 4.83 27.47
N TRP A 131 -23.11 5.34 26.52
CA TRP A 131 -23.46 6.49 25.68
C TRP A 131 -24.78 6.30 24.92
N VAL A 132 -24.97 5.14 24.30
CA VAL A 132 -26.17 4.81 23.52
C VAL A 132 -27.37 4.61 24.44
N GLU A 133 -27.19 3.92 25.57
CA GLU A 133 -28.23 3.65 26.56
C GLU A 133 -28.78 4.92 27.23
N GLN A 134 -27.96 5.98 27.29
CA GLN A 134 -28.37 7.29 27.76
C GLN A 134 -29.25 8.07 26.75
N GLY A 135 -29.54 7.48 25.58
CA GLY A 135 -30.39 8.06 24.55
C GLY A 135 -29.68 9.07 23.64
N ASN A 136 -28.35 9.06 23.60
CA ASN A 136 -27.58 9.93 22.73
C ASN A 136 -27.62 9.41 21.28
N THR A 137 -28.32 10.11 20.41
CA THR A 137 -28.44 9.76 18.98
C THR A 137 -27.32 10.32 18.10
N GLY A 138 -26.29 10.92 18.71
CA GLY A 138 -25.19 11.58 18.00
C GLY A 138 -23.85 11.35 18.66
N ILE A 139 -22.78 11.67 17.94
CA ILE A 139 -21.40 11.43 18.40
C ILE A 139 -20.98 12.39 19.51
N LEU A 140 -20.10 11.91 20.40
CA LEU A 140 -19.38 12.77 21.34
C LEU A 140 -18.25 13.49 20.59
N LYS A 141 -18.53 14.70 20.08
CA LYS A 141 -17.61 15.48 19.23
C LYS A 141 -16.23 15.78 19.86
N GLY A 142 -16.11 15.75 21.18
CA GLY A 142 -14.84 15.97 21.89
C GLY A 142 -13.99 14.72 22.08
N LEU A 143 -14.51 13.53 21.76
CA LEU A 143 -13.85 12.26 21.99
C LEU A 143 -12.53 12.18 21.20
N GLY A 144 -11.44 12.02 21.96
CA GLY A 144 -10.08 11.91 21.45
C GLY A 144 -9.42 13.19 20.94
N LEU A 145 -10.08 14.34 21.05
CA LEU A 145 -9.54 15.64 20.63
C LEU A 145 -9.00 16.44 21.83
N PRO A 146 -7.82 17.08 21.72
CA PRO A 146 -7.28 17.91 22.80
C PRO A 146 -8.22 19.04 23.20
N GLY A 147 -8.30 19.33 24.51
CA GLY A 147 -9.08 20.45 25.05
C GLY A 147 -10.56 20.15 25.33
N TYR A 148 -11.01 18.91 25.15
CA TYR A 148 -12.38 18.49 25.46
C TYR A 148 -12.42 17.51 26.64
N ASP A 149 -13.46 17.64 27.47
CA ASP A 149 -13.82 16.66 28.49
C ASP A 149 -14.92 15.71 27.99
N LEU A 150 -15.11 14.59 28.72
CA LEU A 150 -16.14 13.58 28.42
C LEU A 150 -17.48 13.89 29.11
N GLY A 151 -17.65 15.09 29.66
CA GLY A 151 -18.78 15.43 30.52
C GLY A 151 -18.72 14.74 31.89
N THR A 152 -19.90 14.47 32.46
CA THR A 152 -20.02 13.90 33.81
C THR A 152 -19.85 12.38 33.77
N LEU A 153 -18.70 11.90 34.24
CA LEU A 153 -18.44 10.46 34.42
C LEU A 153 -19.09 9.95 35.70
N ALA A 154 -19.50 8.68 35.70
CA ALA A 154 -20.09 8.02 36.86
C ALA A 154 -19.07 7.93 38.01
N GLY A 155 -19.51 8.30 39.22
CA GLY A 155 -18.68 8.19 40.42
C GLY A 155 -18.30 6.75 40.76
N SER A 156 -17.21 6.54 41.52
CA SER A 156 -16.74 5.19 41.87
C SER A 156 -17.73 4.37 42.70
N THR A 157 -18.62 5.03 43.43
CA THR A 157 -19.68 4.42 44.25
C THR A 157 -21.07 4.57 43.64
N GLU A 158 -21.17 5.14 42.44
CA GLU A 158 -22.44 5.39 41.78
C GLU A 158 -22.99 4.10 41.17
N ASP A 159 -24.26 3.81 41.45
CA ASP A 159 -24.96 2.72 40.79
C ASP A 159 -25.39 3.17 39.39
N VAL A 160 -24.83 2.52 38.38
CA VAL A 160 -25.11 2.79 36.96
C VAL A 160 -26.01 1.73 36.35
N CYS A 161 -25.84 0.46 36.73
CA CYS A 161 -26.55 -0.70 36.22
C CYS A 161 -27.41 -1.40 37.29
N THR A 162 -28.53 -1.94 36.87
CA THR A 162 -29.34 -2.93 37.60
C THR A 162 -29.04 -4.35 37.09
N PRO A 163 -29.32 -5.40 37.88
CA PRO A 163 -29.13 -6.78 37.42
C PRO A 163 -29.99 -7.12 36.20
N CYS A 164 -29.39 -7.78 35.21
CA CYS A 164 -30.06 -8.45 34.08
C CYS A 164 -30.74 -9.76 34.53
N PRO A 165 -31.58 -10.39 33.68
CA PRO A 165 -32.21 -11.68 33.99
C PRO A 165 -31.22 -12.82 34.30
N GLY A 166 -29.99 -12.72 33.80
CA GLY A 166 -28.88 -13.60 34.11
C GLY A 166 -27.53 -12.91 33.84
N PRO A 167 -26.42 -13.56 34.21
CA PRO A 167 -25.08 -13.03 33.99
C PRO A 167 -24.69 -12.99 32.50
N GLN A 168 -25.32 -13.82 31.67
CA GLN A 168 -25.07 -13.90 30.23
C GLN A 168 -26.37 -13.82 29.44
N GLY A 169 -26.25 -13.52 28.15
CA GLY A 169 -27.38 -13.40 27.24
C GLY A 169 -27.92 -11.97 27.14
N SER A 170 -29.07 -11.84 26.48
CA SER A 170 -29.69 -10.54 26.21
C SER A 170 -30.04 -9.79 27.51
N CYS A 171 -29.68 -8.51 27.54
CA CYS A 171 -30.08 -7.58 28.58
C CYS A 171 -30.64 -6.31 27.96
N THR A 172 -31.69 -5.75 28.55
CA THR A 172 -32.34 -4.52 28.06
C THR A 172 -32.69 -3.65 29.26
N GLY A 173 -32.49 -2.34 29.14
CA GLY A 173 -32.90 -1.37 30.15
C GLY A 173 -32.24 -1.53 31.52
N ASN A 174 -31.03 -2.09 31.60
CA ASN A 174 -30.30 -2.22 32.86
C ASN A 174 -29.53 -0.94 33.25
N VAL A 175 -29.31 0.01 32.35
CA VAL A 175 -28.65 1.29 32.65
C VAL A 175 -29.65 2.25 33.30
N LYS A 176 -29.30 2.77 34.48
CA LYS A 176 -30.10 3.71 35.27
C LYS A 176 -30.15 5.08 34.60
N SER A 177 -31.36 5.60 34.42
CA SER A 177 -31.56 6.97 33.92
C SER A 177 -30.95 8.00 34.87
N GLY A 178 -30.22 8.98 34.31
CA GLY A 178 -29.56 10.05 35.06
C GLY A 178 -28.22 9.66 35.69
N ALA A 179 -27.76 8.41 35.53
CA ALA A 179 -26.41 8.03 35.93
C ALA A 179 -25.35 8.71 35.04
N GLY A 180 -24.17 8.99 35.61
CA GLY A 180 -23.03 9.48 34.87
C GLY A 180 -22.58 8.53 33.76
N LEU A 181 -21.82 9.04 32.79
CA LEU A 181 -21.24 8.23 31.72
C LEU A 181 -20.26 7.20 32.30
N SER A 182 -20.42 5.95 31.92
CA SER A 182 -19.71 4.80 32.48
C SER A 182 -19.30 3.85 31.36
N SER A 183 -18.36 2.97 31.64
CA SER A 183 -18.02 1.83 30.78
C SER A 183 -18.00 0.52 31.55
N GLY A 184 -18.23 -0.58 30.82
CA GLY A 184 -18.33 -1.90 31.41
C GLY A 184 -17.00 -2.40 31.94
N TYR A 185 -16.98 -2.94 33.16
CA TYR A 185 -15.81 -3.68 33.65
C TYR A 185 -15.64 -4.98 32.86
N TYR A 186 -14.42 -5.30 32.44
CA TYR A 186 -14.12 -6.55 31.74
C TYR A 186 -13.01 -7.29 32.49
N THR A 187 -13.29 -8.51 32.94
CA THR A 187 -12.28 -9.36 33.57
C THR A 187 -12.14 -10.69 32.83
N TYR A 188 -10.90 -11.06 32.53
CA TYR A 188 -10.52 -12.30 31.86
C TYR A 188 -9.82 -13.26 32.81
N ASP A 189 -10.08 -14.56 32.68
CA ASP A 189 -9.30 -15.62 33.33
C ASP A 189 -8.03 -15.95 32.51
N THR A 190 -7.08 -15.01 32.44
CA THR A 190 -5.78 -15.25 31.78
C THR A 190 -4.61 -14.64 32.57
N GLU A 191 -3.50 -15.38 32.69
CA GLU A 191 -2.28 -14.91 33.35
C GLU A 191 -1.67 -13.66 32.66
N MET A 192 -1.81 -13.54 31.34
CA MET A 192 -1.23 -12.42 30.56
C MET A 192 -1.95 -11.08 30.79
N GLY A 193 -3.24 -11.11 31.14
CA GLY A 193 -4.04 -9.89 31.36
C GLY A 193 -3.97 -9.34 32.78
N LYS A 194 -3.41 -10.09 33.76
CA LYS A 194 -3.51 -9.79 35.20
C LYS A 194 -3.06 -8.40 35.60
N ASP A 195 -2.01 -7.88 34.97
CA ASP A 195 -1.46 -6.56 35.30
C ASP A 195 -2.34 -5.39 34.79
N PHE A 196 -3.30 -5.66 33.91
CA PHE A 196 -4.20 -4.66 33.33
C PHE A 196 -5.62 -4.72 33.89
N LEU A 197 -5.98 -5.81 34.58
CA LEU A 197 -7.34 -6.03 35.10
C LEU A 197 -7.76 -4.94 36.07
N VAL A 198 -8.89 -4.30 35.77
CA VAL A 198 -9.59 -3.43 36.70
C VAL A 198 -10.70 -4.25 37.35
N PRO A 199 -10.59 -4.64 38.63
CA PRO A 199 -11.63 -5.44 39.27
C PRO A 199 -12.90 -4.62 39.44
N LYS A 200 -14.02 -5.19 39.01
CA LYS A 200 -15.35 -4.65 39.31
C LYS A 200 -15.57 -4.61 40.83
N PRO A 201 -16.17 -3.54 41.39
CA PRO A 201 -16.51 -3.49 42.81
C PRO A 201 -17.43 -4.65 43.22
N THR A 202 -17.13 -5.26 44.38
CA THR A 202 -17.88 -6.41 44.92
C THR A 202 -19.25 -6.04 45.51
N SER A 203 -19.61 -4.76 45.50
CA SER A 203 -20.91 -4.23 45.94
C SER A 203 -21.27 -3.00 45.11
N GLY A 204 -22.56 -2.68 45.03
CA GLY A 204 -23.09 -1.59 44.20
C GLY A 204 -23.57 -2.06 42.83
N GLY A 205 -23.97 -1.10 42.00
CA GLY A 205 -24.57 -1.32 40.69
C GLY A 205 -23.66 -0.91 39.54
N LYS A 206 -22.38 -1.31 39.52
CA LYS A 206 -21.51 -1.00 38.36
C LYS A 206 -21.78 -1.92 37.18
N CYS A 207 -21.60 -1.41 35.97
CA CYS A 207 -21.86 -2.16 34.74
C CYS A 207 -20.70 -3.10 34.43
N SER A 208 -21.00 -4.33 34.03
CA SER A 208 -20.02 -5.20 33.39
C SER A 208 -20.00 -4.96 31.89
N HIS A 209 -18.91 -5.31 31.23
CA HIS A 209 -18.87 -5.42 29.78
C HIS A 209 -19.86 -6.50 29.32
N GLY A 210 -19.79 -7.66 29.96
CA GLY A 210 -20.61 -8.83 29.68
C GLY A 210 -20.10 -9.65 28.51
N GLY A 211 -20.84 -10.71 28.18
CA GLY A 211 -20.45 -11.72 27.19
C GLY A 211 -19.90 -12.98 27.85
N SER A 212 -19.69 -14.02 27.05
CA SER A 212 -19.31 -15.35 27.55
C SER A 212 -17.90 -15.43 28.15
N GLN A 213 -17.06 -14.43 27.90
CA GLN A 213 -15.66 -14.36 28.35
C GLN A 213 -15.45 -13.36 29.51
N ASP A 214 -16.50 -12.68 29.98
CA ASP A 214 -16.39 -11.67 31.04
C ASP A 214 -16.86 -12.22 32.39
N ASP A 215 -15.92 -12.56 33.26
CA ASP A 215 -16.22 -13.06 34.62
C ASP A 215 -16.87 -11.99 35.50
N SER A 216 -16.70 -10.70 35.18
CA SER A 216 -17.30 -9.62 35.96
C SER A 216 -18.82 -9.63 35.87
N SER A 217 -19.37 -10.25 34.81
CA SER A 217 -20.80 -10.37 34.54
C SER A 217 -21.58 -11.15 35.62
N TYR A 218 -20.89 -11.96 36.42
CA TYR A 218 -21.46 -12.72 37.55
C TYR A 218 -21.51 -11.92 38.87
N GLN A 219 -20.82 -10.79 38.95
CA GLN A 219 -20.79 -9.92 40.12
C GLN A 219 -22.09 -9.06 40.25
N PRO A 220 -22.35 -8.39 41.39
CA PRO A 220 -23.53 -7.54 41.57
C PRO A 220 -23.79 -6.56 40.42
N ALA A 221 -25.06 -6.31 40.12
CA ALA A 221 -25.52 -5.84 38.81
C ALA A 221 -25.04 -6.77 37.68
N GLN A 222 -25.53 -8.02 37.74
CA GLN A 222 -25.20 -9.09 36.80
C GLN A 222 -25.59 -8.75 35.36
N GLY A 223 -24.88 -9.32 34.39
CA GLY A 223 -25.08 -9.11 32.96
C GLY A 223 -23.98 -8.24 32.35
N GLY A 224 -24.35 -7.28 31.49
CA GLY A 224 -23.40 -6.33 30.94
C GLY A 224 -24.04 -5.34 29.98
N ILE A 225 -23.20 -4.53 29.32
CA ILE A 225 -23.63 -3.43 28.43
C ILE A 225 -22.99 -3.45 27.04
N ASN A 226 -22.12 -4.43 26.71
CA ASN A 226 -21.42 -4.40 25.43
C ASN A 226 -22.37 -4.58 24.23
N LYS A 227 -21.96 -3.98 23.12
CA LYS A 227 -22.70 -3.89 21.85
C LYS A 227 -21.82 -4.35 20.67
N ASP A 228 -20.86 -5.23 20.92
CA ASP A 228 -19.80 -5.58 19.97
C ASP A 228 -20.34 -6.32 18.74
N THR A 229 -21.40 -7.09 18.92
CA THR A 229 -22.04 -7.90 17.88
C THR A 229 -23.57 -7.80 17.95
N PRO A 230 -24.27 -8.10 16.84
CA PRO A 230 -25.73 -8.19 16.84
C PRO A 230 -26.25 -9.53 17.42
N PHE A 231 -25.39 -10.31 18.10
CA PHE A 231 -25.75 -11.63 18.61
C PHE A 231 -25.84 -11.65 20.14
N PRO A 232 -26.96 -12.12 20.73
CA PRO A 232 -27.18 -12.11 22.18
C PRO A 232 -26.21 -12.99 22.98
N CYS A 233 -25.52 -13.93 22.33
CA CYS A 233 -24.54 -14.80 22.97
C CYS A 233 -23.21 -14.10 23.27
N PHE A 234 -22.86 -13.07 22.50
CA PHE A 234 -21.62 -12.31 22.67
C PHE A 234 -21.89 -10.95 23.31
N SER A 235 -23.04 -10.35 22.99
CA SER A 235 -23.36 -8.98 23.40
C SER A 235 -24.68 -8.92 24.16
N PRO A 236 -24.68 -8.57 25.46
CA PRO A 236 -25.91 -8.37 26.21
C PRO A 236 -26.82 -7.34 25.55
N HIS A 237 -26.24 -6.25 25.03
CA HIS A 237 -26.97 -5.17 24.35
C HIS A 237 -26.90 -5.30 22.82
N HIS A 238 -26.92 -6.52 22.29
CA HIS A 238 -26.92 -6.79 20.84
C HIS A 238 -27.96 -5.97 20.04
N HIS A 239 -29.11 -5.68 20.64
CA HIS A 239 -30.18 -4.88 20.04
C HIS A 239 -29.79 -3.42 19.76
N LEU A 240 -28.72 -2.92 20.38
CA LEU A 240 -28.15 -1.58 20.16
C LEU A 240 -26.90 -1.62 19.26
N HIS A 241 -26.52 -2.79 18.75
CA HIS A 241 -25.31 -2.95 17.93
C HIS A 241 -25.28 -2.01 16.73
N GLU A 242 -26.36 -1.98 15.94
CA GLU A 242 -26.45 -1.17 14.72
C GLU A 242 -26.34 0.33 15.03
N GLU A 243 -26.97 0.79 16.11
CA GLU A 243 -26.90 2.19 16.54
C GLU A 243 -25.49 2.57 17.00
N ALA A 244 -24.85 1.71 17.81
CA ALA A 244 -23.47 1.91 18.24
C ALA A 244 -22.49 1.91 17.06
N ALA A 245 -22.65 0.97 16.13
CA ALA A 245 -21.82 0.86 14.93
C ALA A 245 -21.94 2.11 14.05
N GLU A 246 -23.15 2.60 13.82
CA GLU A 246 -23.39 3.82 13.03
C GLU A 246 -22.79 5.07 13.69
N LEU A 247 -22.93 5.22 15.01
CA LEU A 247 -22.29 6.32 15.75
C LEU A 247 -20.77 6.25 15.67
N ALA A 248 -20.18 5.06 15.73
CA ALA A 248 -18.75 4.88 15.61
C ALA A 248 -18.22 5.16 14.19
N VAL A 249 -18.99 4.84 13.16
CA VAL A 249 -18.72 5.23 11.77
C VAL A 249 -18.74 6.76 11.66
N GLN A 250 -19.76 7.42 12.18
CA GLN A 250 -19.85 8.89 12.20
C GLN A 250 -18.70 9.53 13.00
N ALA A 251 -18.30 8.93 14.13
CA ALA A 251 -17.21 9.44 14.95
C ALA A 251 -15.86 9.29 14.24
N THR A 252 -15.67 8.17 13.52
CA THR A 252 -14.51 7.96 12.63
C THR A 252 -14.45 9.05 11.56
N GLN A 253 -15.56 9.31 10.86
CA GLN A 253 -15.64 10.37 9.84
C GLN A 253 -15.30 11.75 10.43
N TYR A 254 -15.87 12.08 11.58
CA TYR A 254 -15.67 13.36 12.24
C TYR A 254 -14.22 13.54 12.70
N TYR A 255 -13.63 12.52 13.30
CA TYR A 255 -12.23 12.54 13.74
C TYR A 255 -11.29 12.74 12.54
N LEU A 256 -11.53 12.03 11.43
CA LEU A 256 -10.79 12.20 10.18
C LEU A 256 -10.93 13.60 9.59
N ASN A 257 -12.13 14.19 9.62
CA ASN A 257 -12.37 15.57 9.20
C ASN A 257 -11.55 16.57 10.06
N LYS A 258 -11.40 16.31 11.37
CA LYS A 258 -10.49 17.13 12.21
C LYS A 258 -9.03 16.96 11.85
N VAL A 259 -8.59 15.76 11.46
CA VAL A 259 -7.25 15.56 10.92
C VAL A 259 -7.09 16.35 9.61
N LEU A 260 -8.02 16.22 8.66
CA LEU A 260 -8.04 16.98 7.39
C LEU A 260 -7.93 18.49 7.63
N THR A 261 -8.77 19.03 8.53
CA THR A 261 -8.76 20.47 8.84
C THR A 261 -7.40 20.91 9.40
N ALA A 262 -6.76 20.08 10.22
CA ALA A 262 -5.48 20.40 10.85
C ALA A 262 -4.29 20.28 9.88
N VAL A 263 -4.31 19.32 8.96
CA VAL A 263 -3.16 19.03 8.07
C VAL A 263 -3.27 19.68 6.70
N GLY A 264 -4.48 20.09 6.30
CA GLY A 264 -4.77 20.68 5.00
C GLY A 264 -4.88 19.66 3.86
N TYR A 265 -5.32 20.14 2.71
CA TYR A 265 -5.64 19.34 1.52
C TYR A 265 -4.47 18.42 1.08
N ASP A 266 -3.29 19.00 0.84
CA ASP A 266 -2.16 18.26 0.25
C ASP A 266 -1.69 17.12 1.14
N LYS A 267 -1.52 17.39 2.44
CA LYS A 267 -1.05 16.41 3.41
C LYS A 267 -2.09 15.33 3.68
N TYR A 268 -3.37 15.67 3.60
CA TYR A 268 -4.45 14.71 3.78
C TYR A 268 -4.54 13.72 2.61
N ARG A 269 -4.38 14.19 1.36
CA ARG A 269 -4.26 13.29 0.20
C ARG A 269 -3.10 12.31 0.37
N ARG A 270 -1.98 12.82 0.88
CA ARG A 270 -0.74 12.08 1.15
C ARG A 270 -0.91 11.00 2.23
N LEU A 271 -1.72 11.27 3.26
CA LEU A 271 -2.07 10.30 4.30
C LEU A 271 -2.78 9.06 3.74
N PHE A 272 -3.60 9.25 2.71
CA PHE A 272 -4.38 8.18 2.06
C PHE A 272 -3.81 7.72 0.72
N ASP A 273 -2.61 8.17 0.32
CA ASP A 273 -2.03 7.87 -1.00
C ASP A 273 -3.01 8.15 -2.16
N LEU A 274 -3.76 9.26 -2.08
CA LEU A 274 -4.72 9.71 -3.08
C LEU A 274 -4.02 10.43 -4.24
N TYR A 275 -3.24 9.71 -5.04
CA TYR A 275 -2.44 10.25 -6.13
C TYR A 275 -2.58 9.43 -7.41
N LEU A 276 -2.53 10.12 -8.56
CA LEU A 276 -2.64 9.55 -9.91
C LEU A 276 -1.32 8.93 -10.37
N GLY A 277 -0.19 9.49 -9.93
CA GLY A 277 1.13 9.14 -10.44
C GLY A 277 1.94 8.22 -9.50
N SER A 278 2.77 7.38 -10.11
CA SER A 278 3.94 6.81 -9.42
C SER A 278 4.98 7.91 -9.18
N ALA A 279 5.89 7.69 -8.22
CA ALA A 279 7.09 8.51 -8.14
C ALA A 279 8.08 8.07 -9.22
N LEU A 280 8.57 9.02 -10.01
CA LEU A 280 9.66 8.78 -10.95
C LEU A 280 10.98 9.04 -10.25
N SER A 281 11.73 7.98 -9.98
CA SER A 281 13.03 8.06 -9.32
C SER A 281 14.12 7.66 -10.30
N ILE A 282 15.06 8.57 -10.59
CA ILE A 282 16.21 8.33 -11.45
C ILE A 282 17.45 8.28 -10.57
N THR A 283 18.18 7.18 -10.64
CA THR A 283 19.50 7.01 -10.02
C THR A 283 20.54 6.95 -11.14
N ILE A 284 21.53 7.84 -11.14
CA ILE A 284 22.47 7.95 -12.26
C ILE A 284 23.93 7.97 -11.81
N ASP A 285 24.73 7.17 -12.50
CA ASP A 285 26.18 7.22 -12.46
C ASP A 285 26.71 8.48 -13.15
N THR A 286 27.54 9.24 -12.46
CA THR A 286 28.11 10.52 -12.94
C THR A 286 29.62 10.46 -13.11
N THR A 287 30.22 9.28 -13.07
CA THR A 287 31.66 9.05 -13.27
C THR A 287 32.11 9.48 -14.66
N GLY A 288 33.43 9.62 -14.85
CA GLY A 288 33.99 10.05 -16.13
C GLY A 288 33.71 9.10 -17.30
N SER A 289 33.50 7.80 -17.05
CA SER A 289 33.23 6.79 -18.10
C SER A 289 31.85 6.96 -18.74
N MET A 290 30.88 7.46 -17.98
CA MET A 290 29.56 7.88 -18.47
C MET A 290 29.59 9.07 -19.45
N GLY A 291 30.77 9.60 -19.79
CA GLY A 291 30.94 10.79 -20.63
C GLY A 291 30.29 10.72 -22.02
N GLU A 292 30.32 9.57 -22.67
CA GLU A 292 29.68 9.37 -23.99
C GLU A 292 28.18 9.09 -23.87
N ASP A 293 27.72 8.72 -22.68
CA ASP A 293 26.41 8.12 -22.43
C ASP A 293 25.45 9.06 -21.68
N ILE A 294 25.97 9.99 -20.88
CA ILE A 294 25.16 10.85 -20.00
C ILE A 294 24.19 11.75 -20.78
N GLU A 295 24.55 12.19 -22.00
CA GLU A 295 23.65 12.96 -22.86
C GLU A 295 22.51 12.09 -23.41
N ALA A 296 22.77 10.81 -23.68
CA ALA A 296 21.72 9.88 -24.08
C ALA A 296 20.74 9.62 -22.91
N VAL A 297 21.27 9.45 -21.69
CA VAL A 297 20.44 9.33 -20.48
C VAL A 297 19.58 10.58 -20.25
N LYS A 298 20.12 11.79 -20.44
CA LYS A 298 19.34 13.04 -20.33
C LYS A 298 18.16 13.07 -21.31
N ASN A 299 18.40 12.74 -22.57
CA ASN A 299 17.35 12.68 -23.59
C ASN A 299 16.29 11.63 -23.22
N GLN A 300 16.72 10.49 -22.69
CA GLN A 300 15.83 9.43 -22.24
C GLN A 300 14.91 9.89 -21.12
N VAL A 301 15.48 10.53 -20.09
CA VAL A 301 14.71 11.06 -18.96
C VAL A 301 13.73 12.14 -19.43
N GLU A 302 14.13 13.01 -20.37
CA GLU A 302 13.22 14.02 -20.95
C GLU A 302 12.00 13.38 -21.62
N GLN A 303 12.18 12.28 -22.36
CA GLN A 303 11.05 11.57 -22.99
C GLN A 303 10.16 10.86 -21.98
N ILE A 304 10.73 10.27 -20.92
CA ILE A 304 9.92 9.68 -19.83
C ILE A 304 9.07 10.76 -19.17
N VAL A 305 9.66 11.91 -18.82
CA VAL A 305 8.93 13.03 -18.21
C VAL A 305 7.88 13.62 -19.17
N ALA A 306 8.12 13.60 -20.48
CA ALA A 306 7.15 14.08 -21.47
C ALA A 306 5.99 13.09 -21.73
N SER A 307 6.24 11.78 -21.55
CA SER A 307 5.28 10.70 -21.79
C SER A 307 4.57 10.19 -20.54
N SER A 308 4.95 10.70 -19.38
CA SER A 308 4.33 10.36 -18.10
C SER A 308 3.97 11.63 -17.34
N SER A 309 3.06 11.53 -16.37
CA SER A 309 2.78 12.63 -15.44
C SER A 309 3.07 12.25 -13.98
N PRO A 310 4.34 12.04 -13.58
CA PRO A 310 4.70 11.78 -12.20
C PRO A 310 4.33 12.94 -11.29
N GLU A 311 3.78 12.64 -10.12
CA GLU A 311 3.50 13.67 -9.11
C GLU A 311 4.72 14.00 -8.23
N LEU A 312 5.74 13.13 -8.27
CA LEU A 312 6.96 13.29 -7.51
C LEU A 312 8.13 12.80 -8.34
N TYR A 313 9.14 13.66 -8.44
CA TYR A 313 10.39 13.39 -9.12
C TYR A 313 11.53 13.29 -8.11
N ILE A 314 12.34 12.26 -8.23
CA ILE A 314 13.57 12.06 -7.46
C ILE A 314 14.74 11.88 -8.44
N LEU A 315 15.82 12.62 -8.23
CA LEU A 315 17.08 12.43 -8.94
C LEU A 315 18.18 12.17 -7.90
N SER A 316 18.76 10.97 -7.92
CA SER A 316 19.89 10.56 -7.09
C SER A 316 21.11 10.38 -7.97
N GLN A 317 22.22 11.02 -7.63
CA GLN A 317 23.49 10.83 -8.34
C GLN A 317 24.42 9.95 -7.53
N PHE A 318 25.30 9.20 -8.19
CA PHE A 318 26.43 8.57 -7.53
C PHE A 318 27.71 8.69 -8.38
N ASN A 319 28.84 8.67 -7.68
CA ASN A 319 30.18 8.78 -8.23
C ASN A 319 31.15 8.08 -7.25
N ASP A 320 32.45 8.13 -7.52
CA ASP A 320 33.51 7.65 -6.62
C ASP A 320 34.41 8.83 -6.23
N PRO A 321 34.64 9.11 -4.91
CA PRO A 321 34.45 8.24 -3.74
C PRO A 321 33.16 8.43 -2.92
N GLY A 322 32.06 8.92 -3.49
CA GLY A 322 30.82 9.09 -2.72
C GLY A 322 29.57 9.26 -3.57
N CYS A 323 28.40 9.08 -2.94
CA CYS A 323 27.11 9.26 -3.59
C CYS A 323 26.40 10.57 -3.19
N GLY A 324 25.52 11.05 -4.06
CA GLY A 324 24.84 12.34 -4.01
C GLY A 324 25.36 13.31 -5.09
N PRO A 325 24.69 14.46 -5.28
CA PRO A 325 23.54 14.97 -4.52
C PRO A 325 22.21 14.26 -4.85
N VAL A 326 21.18 14.55 -4.06
CA VAL A 326 19.79 14.06 -4.27
C VAL A 326 18.84 15.24 -4.37
N LEU A 327 17.96 15.21 -5.36
CA LEU A 327 16.84 16.13 -5.52
C LEU A 327 15.52 15.38 -5.31
N LYS A 328 14.57 16.01 -4.61
CA LYS A 328 13.17 15.57 -4.50
C LYS A 328 12.28 16.77 -4.75
N THR A 329 11.42 16.71 -5.75
CA THR A 329 10.55 17.83 -6.16
C THR A 329 9.23 17.33 -6.75
N THR A 330 8.17 18.12 -6.63
CA THR A 330 6.90 17.91 -7.34
C THR A 330 6.82 18.75 -8.63
N ASP A 331 7.84 19.56 -8.89
CA ASP A 331 7.95 20.45 -10.05
C ASP A 331 8.82 19.79 -11.11
N GLY A 332 8.20 19.43 -12.24
CA GLY A 332 8.86 18.79 -13.37
C GLY A 332 9.91 19.67 -14.05
N ASP A 333 9.75 20.99 -14.04
CA ASP A 333 10.73 21.92 -14.62
C ASP A 333 11.99 21.99 -13.76
N VAL A 334 11.83 22.02 -12.44
CA VAL A 334 12.95 21.94 -11.48
C VAL A 334 13.69 20.61 -11.64
N PHE A 335 12.97 19.51 -11.81
CA PHE A 335 13.57 18.19 -12.06
C PHE A 335 14.35 18.18 -13.38
N MET A 336 13.75 18.64 -14.48
CA MET A 336 14.38 18.66 -15.79
C MET A 336 15.59 19.61 -15.85
N ALA A 337 15.57 20.71 -15.11
CA ALA A 337 16.73 21.58 -14.96
C ALA A 337 17.91 20.84 -14.30
N ALA A 338 17.65 20.06 -13.25
CA ALA A 338 18.67 19.26 -12.59
C ALA A 338 19.21 18.14 -13.47
N VAL A 339 18.34 17.47 -14.26
CA VAL A 339 18.75 16.47 -15.26
C VAL A 339 19.67 17.10 -16.31
N LYS A 340 19.31 18.27 -16.85
CA LYS A 340 20.13 18.99 -17.85
C LYS A 340 21.49 19.42 -17.30
N ASP A 341 21.60 19.64 -15.99
CA ASP A 341 22.85 20.02 -15.32
C ASP A 341 23.80 18.84 -15.03
N LEU A 342 23.36 17.58 -15.19
CA LEU A 342 24.21 16.40 -14.98
C LEU A 342 25.50 16.48 -15.81
N ARG A 343 26.64 16.12 -15.22
CA ARG A 343 27.96 16.08 -15.89
C ARG A 343 28.66 14.78 -15.51
N ALA A 344 29.23 14.11 -16.50
CA ALA A 344 30.11 12.98 -16.31
C ALA A 344 31.52 13.51 -16.03
N ASN A 345 32.01 13.33 -14.82
CA ASN A 345 33.35 13.72 -14.44
C ASN A 345 33.84 12.94 -13.22
N GLY A 346 35.15 13.03 -12.97
CA GLY A 346 35.75 12.31 -11.85
C GLY A 346 35.69 10.80 -12.08
N GLY A 347 35.34 10.06 -11.04
CA GLY A 347 35.63 8.65 -10.92
C GLY A 347 37.02 8.45 -10.32
N GLY A 348 37.10 7.57 -9.32
CA GLY A 348 38.37 7.14 -8.73
C GLY A 348 38.84 5.88 -9.44
N ASP A 349 38.62 4.75 -8.79
CA ASP A 349 38.87 3.42 -9.34
C ASP A 349 37.54 2.67 -9.51
N GLY A 350 37.33 2.08 -10.69
CA GLY A 350 36.25 1.10 -10.84
C GLY A 350 36.54 -0.15 -9.99
N PRO A 351 35.54 -0.83 -9.42
CA PRO A 351 34.08 -0.65 -9.55
C PRO A 351 33.47 0.58 -8.82
N GLU A 352 32.20 0.92 -9.10
CA GLU A 352 31.54 2.16 -8.66
C GLU A 352 30.63 1.99 -7.41
N LEU A 353 29.94 3.06 -6.95
CA LEU A 353 29.10 3.07 -5.73
C LEU A 353 27.58 3.02 -6.00
N PHE A 354 27.16 2.08 -6.85
CA PHE A 354 25.76 1.91 -7.25
C PHE A 354 24.80 1.76 -6.06
N TRP A 355 25.14 0.92 -5.07
CA TRP A 355 24.22 0.63 -3.97
C TRP A 355 24.01 1.85 -3.05
N CYS A 356 25.01 2.70 -2.90
CA CYS A 356 24.91 4.01 -2.25
C CYS A 356 23.92 4.92 -2.97
N GLY A 357 24.00 5.00 -4.31
CA GLY A 357 23.05 5.75 -5.14
C GLY A 357 21.61 5.25 -5.00
N LEU A 358 21.42 3.92 -5.03
CA LEU A 358 20.11 3.29 -4.85
C LEU A 358 19.56 3.51 -3.44
N GLN A 359 20.40 3.45 -2.41
CA GLN A 359 20.01 3.73 -1.03
C GLN A 359 19.42 5.14 -0.89
N LEU A 360 20.08 6.12 -1.49
CA LEU A 360 19.62 7.51 -1.50
C LEU A 360 18.26 7.62 -2.21
N ALA A 361 18.11 6.99 -3.37
CA ALA A 361 16.86 6.99 -4.12
C ALA A 361 15.71 6.35 -3.34
N LEU A 362 15.89 5.13 -2.80
CA LEU A 362 14.85 4.43 -2.03
C LEU A 362 14.47 5.13 -0.73
N SER A 363 15.38 5.89 -0.12
CA SER A 363 15.06 6.70 1.07
C SER A 363 14.11 7.86 0.78
N MET A 364 14.06 8.32 -0.48
CA MET A 364 13.25 9.45 -0.92
C MET A 364 12.01 9.04 -1.72
N THR A 365 12.07 7.87 -2.35
CA THR A 365 11.01 7.27 -3.16
C THR A 365 9.92 6.72 -2.25
N PRO A 366 8.66 7.19 -2.38
CA PRO A 366 7.55 6.61 -1.64
C PRO A 366 7.32 5.16 -2.05
N ASP A 367 6.62 4.41 -1.21
CA ASP A 367 6.20 3.04 -1.53
C ASP A 367 5.49 2.98 -2.90
N TYR A 368 5.66 1.87 -3.62
CA TYR A 368 5.12 1.63 -4.97
C TYR A 368 5.67 2.57 -6.06
N GLY A 369 6.85 3.15 -5.84
CA GLY A 369 7.56 3.95 -6.82
C GLY A 369 8.31 3.12 -7.86
N ASN A 370 8.66 3.77 -8.96
CA ASN A 370 9.56 3.22 -9.98
C ASN A 370 10.94 3.88 -9.84
N VAL A 371 11.98 3.05 -9.72
CA VAL A 371 13.37 3.49 -9.65
C VAL A 371 14.11 2.99 -10.88
N PHE A 372 14.65 3.93 -11.67
CA PHE A 372 15.45 3.64 -12.85
C PHE A 372 16.91 3.97 -12.56
N CYS A 373 17.79 2.97 -12.64
CA CYS A 373 19.19 3.10 -12.33
C CYS A 373 20.05 3.01 -13.59
N PHE A 374 20.78 4.06 -13.94
CA PHE A 374 21.66 4.12 -15.11
C PHE A 374 23.12 4.03 -14.67
N THR A 375 23.87 3.06 -15.22
CA THR A 375 25.31 2.89 -14.98
C THR A 375 25.98 2.11 -16.11
N ASP A 376 27.28 2.23 -16.24
CA ASP A 376 28.15 1.47 -17.15
C ASP A 376 29.10 0.53 -16.38
N ALA A 377 28.91 0.37 -15.07
CA ALA A 377 29.85 -0.33 -14.20
C ALA A 377 29.20 -1.30 -13.19
N VAL A 378 30.01 -2.27 -12.75
CA VAL A 378 29.78 -3.07 -11.55
C VAL A 378 30.00 -2.22 -10.28
N ALA A 379 29.53 -2.69 -9.12
CA ALA A 379 29.63 -1.93 -7.86
C ALA A 379 30.64 -2.52 -6.87
N LYS A 380 31.25 -1.69 -6.01
CA LYS A 380 32.17 -2.11 -4.93
C LYS A 380 31.59 -2.07 -3.52
N ASP A 381 30.36 -1.57 -3.36
CA ASP A 381 29.66 -1.39 -2.08
C ASP A 381 28.55 -2.43 -1.83
N GLY A 382 28.81 -3.67 -2.25
CA GLY A 382 27.87 -4.79 -2.19
C GLY A 382 27.40 -5.18 -0.80
N GLU A 383 28.06 -4.76 0.27
CA GLU A 383 27.59 -5.04 1.63
C GLU A 383 26.20 -4.45 1.93
N LYS A 384 25.73 -3.50 1.10
CA LYS A 384 24.41 -2.87 1.20
C LYS A 384 23.31 -3.66 0.47
N MET A 385 23.68 -4.56 -0.43
CA MET A 385 22.77 -5.21 -1.39
C MET A 385 21.55 -5.85 -0.73
N ASP A 386 21.75 -6.82 0.19
CA ASP A 386 20.63 -7.59 0.76
C ASP A 386 19.65 -6.68 1.54
N GLY A 387 20.18 -5.66 2.23
CA GLY A 387 19.38 -4.67 2.94
C GLY A 387 18.53 -3.82 2.00
N LEU A 388 19.09 -3.41 0.85
CA LEU A 388 18.40 -2.58 -0.13
C LEU A 388 17.38 -3.36 -0.96
N ILE A 389 17.67 -4.61 -1.32
CA ILE A 389 16.68 -5.52 -1.93
C ILE A 389 15.48 -5.67 -0.99
N SER A 390 15.74 -5.96 0.29
CA SER A 390 14.68 -6.10 1.30
C SER A 390 13.89 -4.81 1.46
N GLN A 391 14.56 -3.65 1.51
CA GLN A 391 13.90 -2.35 1.60
C GLN A 391 13.00 -2.11 0.37
N ALA A 392 13.50 -2.31 -0.84
CA ALA A 392 12.73 -2.13 -2.07
C ALA A 392 11.50 -3.04 -2.11
N GLN A 393 11.61 -4.30 -1.67
CA GLN A 393 10.48 -5.23 -1.58
C GLN A 393 9.44 -4.79 -0.55
N ILE A 394 9.87 -4.38 0.65
CA ILE A 394 8.97 -3.88 1.70
C ILE A 394 8.22 -2.64 1.24
N GLN A 395 8.92 -1.72 0.55
CA GLN A 395 8.33 -0.53 -0.06
C GLN A 395 7.55 -0.85 -1.34
N SER A 396 7.63 -2.08 -1.87
CA SER A 396 7.10 -2.47 -3.17
C SER A 396 7.57 -1.55 -4.31
N ASN A 397 8.80 -1.05 -4.21
CA ASN A 397 9.42 -0.22 -5.24
C ASN A 397 10.01 -1.11 -6.32
N LYS A 398 9.65 -0.83 -7.57
CA LYS A 398 10.17 -1.53 -8.75
C LYS A 398 11.51 -0.93 -9.15
N VAL A 399 12.59 -1.71 -9.15
CA VAL A 399 13.93 -1.22 -9.51
C VAL A 399 14.32 -1.77 -10.87
N THR A 400 14.41 -0.89 -11.87
CA THR A 400 14.90 -1.21 -13.21
C THR A 400 16.33 -0.72 -13.35
N VAL A 401 17.24 -1.60 -13.75
CA VAL A 401 18.64 -1.27 -13.96
C VAL A 401 18.92 -1.25 -15.46
N ILE A 402 19.55 -0.19 -15.93
CA ILE A 402 19.94 0.01 -17.31
C ILE A 402 21.45 0.10 -17.36
N LEU A 403 22.07 -0.89 -18.01
CA LEU A 403 23.50 -1.03 -18.16
C LEU A 403 23.95 -0.67 -19.57
N SER A 404 24.97 0.18 -19.65
CA SER A 404 25.71 0.43 -20.88
C SER A 404 26.98 -0.42 -20.93
N ASP A 405 27.19 -1.07 -22.08
CA ASP A 405 28.46 -1.63 -22.60
C ASP A 405 29.35 -2.53 -21.70
N LEU A 406 28.82 -3.23 -20.69
CA LEU A 406 29.58 -4.26 -19.93
C LEU A 406 29.82 -5.58 -20.70
N LEU A 407 29.02 -5.88 -21.74
CA LEU A 407 29.08 -7.16 -22.46
C LEU A 407 30.32 -7.34 -23.35
N LYS A 408 31.14 -6.29 -23.55
CA LYS A 408 32.40 -6.41 -24.31
C LYS A 408 33.58 -6.84 -23.44
N ASP A 409 33.55 -6.60 -22.14
CA ASP A 409 34.71 -6.81 -21.26
C ASP A 409 34.73 -8.15 -20.53
N GLU A 410 33.62 -8.92 -20.48
CA GLU A 410 33.65 -10.32 -20.04
C GLU A 410 34.59 -11.20 -20.92
N LYS A 411 34.78 -10.83 -22.19
CA LYS A 411 35.76 -11.49 -23.06
C LYS A 411 37.20 -11.09 -22.76
N LYS A 412 37.46 -10.00 -22.04
CA LYS A 412 38.81 -9.55 -21.65
C LYS A 412 39.21 -10.00 -20.24
N GLU A 413 38.30 -10.10 -19.29
CA GLU A 413 38.67 -10.53 -17.93
C GLU A 413 39.04 -12.02 -17.84
N LYS A 414 38.52 -12.87 -18.75
CA LYS A 414 39.02 -14.25 -18.88
C LYS A 414 40.47 -14.34 -19.42
N ILE A 415 41.07 -13.23 -19.87
CA ILE A 415 42.43 -13.21 -20.46
C ILE A 415 43.51 -12.74 -19.45
N GLN A 416 43.16 -12.21 -18.27
CA GLN A 416 44.15 -11.71 -17.30
C GLN A 416 44.33 -12.54 -16.01
N GLN A 417 43.84 -13.78 -15.96
CA GLN A 417 44.16 -14.71 -14.86
C GLN A 417 45.42 -15.56 -15.07
N THR A 418 46.31 -15.20 -16.01
CA THR A 418 47.61 -15.87 -16.15
C THR A 418 48.76 -14.87 -16.12
N GLY A 419 49.42 -14.77 -14.97
CA GLY A 419 50.83 -14.41 -14.89
C GLY A 419 51.18 -13.32 -13.87
N GLY A 420 51.59 -13.71 -12.66
CA GLY A 420 52.21 -12.77 -11.72
C GLY A 420 52.34 -13.29 -10.30
N SER A 421 53.26 -14.23 -10.08
CA SER A 421 53.64 -14.69 -8.73
C SER A 421 54.36 -13.56 -7.97
N GLY A 422 53.87 -13.16 -6.80
CA GLY A 422 54.45 -12.08 -6.00
C GLY A 422 53.85 -11.97 -4.60
N ASP A 423 54.41 -12.73 -3.66
CA ASP A 423 54.15 -12.70 -2.22
C ASP A 423 54.47 -11.33 -1.59
N LYS A 424 53.54 -10.77 -0.79
CA LYS A 424 53.74 -10.22 0.58
C LYS A 424 52.60 -9.34 1.10
N GLY A 425 52.18 -9.59 2.34
CA GLY A 425 51.76 -8.53 3.28
C GLY A 425 50.28 -8.47 3.66
N LYS A 426 49.86 -9.27 4.65
CA LYS A 426 48.52 -9.19 5.28
C LYS A 426 48.36 -7.88 6.07
N LYS A 427 47.62 -6.92 5.50
CA LYS A 427 46.81 -5.95 6.26
C LYS A 427 45.33 -6.27 5.98
N ARG A 428 44.52 -6.41 7.03
CA ARG A 428 43.06 -6.54 6.92
C ARG A 428 42.48 -5.20 6.42
N GLN A 429 42.51 -4.97 5.13
CA GLN A 429 41.64 -3.99 4.47
C GLN A 429 40.23 -4.59 4.42
N LYS A 430 39.21 -3.76 4.68
CA LYS A 430 37.81 -4.06 4.35
C LYS A 430 37.85 -4.50 2.88
N LYS A 431 37.56 -5.77 2.59
CA LYS A 431 37.56 -6.25 1.22
C LYS A 431 36.25 -5.73 0.62
N ASP A 432 36.34 -4.75 -0.25
CA ASP A 432 35.17 -4.23 -0.96
C ASP A 432 34.44 -5.40 -1.62
N MET A 433 33.13 -5.50 -1.35
CA MET A 433 32.31 -6.59 -1.87
C MET A 433 31.83 -6.20 -3.25
N ILE A 434 32.58 -6.62 -4.26
CA ILE A 434 32.26 -6.35 -5.65
C ILE A 434 30.99 -7.12 -6.05
N THR A 435 29.98 -6.43 -6.56
CA THR A 435 28.75 -7.04 -7.10
C THR A 435 28.81 -7.14 -8.61
N THR A 436 28.27 -8.22 -9.16
CA THR A 436 28.30 -8.53 -10.60
C THR A 436 26.98 -8.17 -11.28
N ILE A 437 26.88 -8.43 -12.59
CA ILE A 437 25.63 -8.29 -13.34
C ILE A 437 24.54 -9.22 -12.77
N GLU A 438 24.90 -10.44 -12.33
CA GLU A 438 23.98 -11.40 -11.69
C GLU A 438 23.34 -10.83 -10.42
N ASP A 439 24.06 -9.98 -9.68
CA ASP A 439 23.52 -9.32 -8.48
C ASP A 439 22.48 -8.23 -8.85
N TYR A 440 22.66 -7.55 -9.98
CA TYR A 440 21.65 -6.63 -10.52
C TYR A 440 20.43 -7.38 -11.06
N GLU A 441 20.61 -8.55 -11.68
CA GLU A 441 19.50 -9.44 -12.04
C GLU A 441 18.70 -9.85 -10.81
N ARG A 442 19.39 -10.25 -9.73
CA ARG A 442 18.75 -10.60 -8.46
C ARG A 442 17.91 -9.44 -7.90
N LEU A 443 18.43 -8.21 -7.94
CA LEU A 443 17.71 -7.01 -7.50
C LEU A 443 16.45 -6.76 -8.34
N THR A 444 16.59 -6.76 -9.67
CA THR A 444 15.49 -6.45 -10.58
C THR A 444 14.40 -7.52 -10.50
N GLN A 445 14.75 -8.81 -10.46
CA GLN A 445 13.80 -9.91 -10.27
C GLN A 445 13.08 -9.83 -8.92
N ALA A 446 13.82 -9.59 -7.83
CA ALA A 446 13.26 -9.53 -6.48
C ALA A 446 12.24 -8.37 -6.32
N THR A 447 12.36 -7.32 -7.13
CA THR A 447 11.53 -6.11 -7.05
C THR A 447 10.47 -6.03 -8.17
N GLY A 448 10.38 -7.04 -9.05
CA GLY A 448 9.53 -7.00 -10.23
C GLY A 448 9.96 -5.98 -11.29
N GLY A 449 11.21 -5.52 -11.18
CA GLY A 449 11.92 -4.64 -12.11
C GLY A 449 12.41 -5.35 -13.36
N LEU A 450 13.28 -4.67 -14.11
CA LEU A 450 13.92 -5.23 -15.31
C LEU A 450 15.40 -4.90 -15.31
N LEU A 451 16.24 -5.84 -15.75
CA LEU A 451 17.60 -5.55 -16.16
C LEU A 451 17.61 -5.36 -17.68
N ILE A 452 18.07 -4.20 -18.13
CA ILE A 452 18.18 -3.84 -19.55
C ILE A 452 19.65 -3.61 -19.85
N SER A 453 20.20 -4.36 -20.81
CA SER A 453 21.56 -4.16 -21.32
C SER A 453 21.49 -3.62 -22.74
N ALA A 454 22.13 -2.48 -22.99
CA ALA A 454 22.13 -1.84 -24.29
C ALA A 454 23.57 -1.50 -24.73
N ALA A 455 23.88 -1.67 -26.01
CA ALA A 455 25.22 -1.40 -26.57
C ALA A 455 25.60 0.09 -26.51
N LYS A 456 24.58 0.95 -26.47
CA LYS A 456 24.56 2.37 -26.06
C LYS A 456 23.17 2.61 -25.47
N PHE A 457 22.98 3.63 -24.63
CA PHE A 457 21.63 4.02 -24.18
C PHE A 457 20.79 4.61 -25.34
N ASP A 458 20.53 3.83 -26.39
CA ASP A 458 19.73 4.25 -27.54
C ASP A 458 18.29 4.50 -27.09
N VAL A 459 17.79 5.67 -27.47
CA VAL A 459 16.57 6.30 -26.96
C VAL A 459 15.33 5.48 -27.34
N ASN A 460 15.35 4.80 -28.49
CA ASN A 460 14.18 4.07 -28.98
C ASN A 460 13.91 2.76 -28.21
N ASP A 461 14.96 2.13 -27.66
CA ASP A 461 14.84 0.82 -27.00
C ASP A 461 14.29 0.94 -25.57
N ILE A 462 14.50 2.09 -24.92
CA ILE A 462 14.25 2.26 -23.49
C ILE A 462 12.89 2.93 -23.23
N VAL A 463 12.44 3.87 -24.08
CA VAL A 463 11.18 4.62 -23.86
C VAL A 463 9.95 3.72 -23.90
N GLY A 464 9.89 2.76 -24.83
CA GLY A 464 8.79 1.80 -24.91
C GLY A 464 8.66 0.92 -23.66
N ILE A 465 9.77 0.71 -22.94
CA ILE A 465 9.81 -0.07 -21.70
C ILE A 465 9.49 0.81 -20.47
N MET A 466 9.86 2.09 -20.49
CA MET A 466 9.75 2.96 -19.32
C MET A 466 8.44 3.76 -19.25
N GLY A 467 7.91 4.25 -20.38
CA GLY A 467 6.76 5.17 -20.39
C GLY A 467 5.48 4.59 -19.79
N SER A 468 5.11 3.36 -20.16
CA SER A 468 3.88 2.71 -19.66
C SER A 468 3.99 2.23 -18.21
N GLY A 469 5.20 1.92 -17.72
CA GLY A 469 5.44 1.47 -16.33
C GLY A 469 5.30 2.57 -15.27
N VAL A 470 5.37 3.84 -15.68
CA VAL A 470 5.23 4.99 -14.77
C VAL A 470 3.76 5.37 -14.56
N GLU A 471 2.90 5.14 -15.55
CA GLU A 471 1.47 5.47 -15.49
C GLU A 471 0.58 4.32 -15.02
N THR A 472 1.02 3.07 -15.20
CA THR A 472 0.23 1.88 -14.87
C THR A 472 0.93 1.03 -13.82
N SER A 473 0.19 0.44 -12.88
CA SER A 473 0.72 -0.52 -11.92
C SER A 473 0.97 -1.89 -12.59
N THR A 474 1.85 -1.91 -13.59
CA THR A 474 2.27 -3.11 -14.31
C THR A 474 3.22 -3.93 -13.45
N VAL A 475 2.89 -5.21 -13.27
CA VAL A 475 3.75 -6.18 -12.58
C VAL A 475 4.36 -7.09 -13.64
N THR A 476 5.67 -7.31 -13.54
CA THR A 476 6.35 -8.29 -14.39
C THR A 476 5.99 -9.69 -13.90
N VAL A 477 5.12 -10.39 -14.62
CA VAL A 477 4.67 -11.76 -14.26
C VAL A 477 5.69 -12.81 -14.66
N LEU A 478 6.43 -12.56 -15.75
CA LEU A 478 7.45 -13.45 -16.28
C LEU A 478 8.55 -12.62 -16.97
N GLN A 479 9.81 -12.99 -16.72
CA GLN A 479 10.97 -12.49 -17.47
C GLN A 479 11.84 -13.69 -17.84
N GLN A 480 12.18 -13.83 -19.12
CA GLN A 480 12.94 -14.97 -19.62
C GLN A 480 13.84 -14.55 -20.78
N GLU A 481 15.08 -15.04 -20.80
CA GLU A 481 15.96 -14.93 -21.95
C GLU A 481 15.62 -16.04 -22.97
N VAL A 482 15.46 -15.66 -24.24
CA VAL A 482 15.08 -16.59 -25.31
C VAL A 482 16.12 -16.50 -26.43
N THR A 483 16.70 -17.64 -26.81
CA THR A 483 17.55 -17.77 -27.99
C THR A 483 16.87 -18.72 -29.00
N GLY A 484 16.55 -18.22 -30.20
CA GLY A 484 15.81 -18.98 -31.20
C GLY A 484 14.30 -19.05 -30.91
N VAL A 485 13.66 -20.18 -31.24
CA VAL A 485 12.23 -20.39 -31.00
C VAL A 485 12.01 -20.90 -29.58
N GLY A 486 11.17 -20.21 -28.81
CA GLY A 486 10.82 -20.57 -27.44
C GLY A 486 9.31 -20.54 -27.20
N SER A 487 8.86 -21.34 -26.24
CA SER A 487 7.49 -21.28 -25.70
C SER A 487 7.58 -21.15 -24.19
N THR A 488 6.69 -20.36 -23.61
CA THR A 488 6.65 -20.11 -22.18
C THR A 488 5.21 -20.04 -21.68
N THR A 489 5.01 -20.36 -20.41
CA THR A 489 3.70 -20.35 -19.77
C THR A 489 3.82 -19.69 -18.40
N PHE A 490 2.80 -18.94 -18.02
CA PHE A 490 2.70 -18.31 -16.70
C PHE A 490 1.27 -18.45 -16.18
N PRO A 491 1.09 -18.57 -14.85
CA PRO A 491 -0.24 -18.66 -14.26
C PRO A 491 -0.97 -17.31 -14.38
N VAL A 492 -2.26 -17.38 -14.70
CA VAL A 492 -3.16 -16.22 -14.77
C VAL A 492 -4.26 -16.38 -13.73
N ASP A 493 -4.55 -15.31 -12.99
CA ASP A 493 -5.68 -15.24 -12.05
C ASP A 493 -6.62 -14.06 -12.37
N ASP A 494 -7.67 -13.89 -11.57
CA ASP A 494 -8.68 -12.85 -11.73
C ASP A 494 -8.19 -11.43 -11.42
N THR A 495 -6.95 -11.26 -10.97
CA THR A 495 -6.32 -9.95 -10.75
C THR A 495 -5.57 -9.42 -11.98
N LEU A 496 -5.31 -10.25 -12.99
CA LEU A 496 -4.70 -9.85 -14.26
C LEU A 496 -5.77 -9.41 -15.26
N VAL A 497 -5.94 -8.10 -15.38
CA VAL A 497 -6.98 -7.48 -16.23
C VAL A 497 -6.48 -7.17 -17.64
N ASP A 498 -5.20 -6.86 -17.78
CA ASP A 498 -4.54 -6.55 -19.04
C ASP A 498 -3.09 -7.05 -18.99
N PHE A 499 -2.51 -7.41 -20.14
CA PHE A 499 -1.15 -7.91 -20.21
C PHE A 499 -0.37 -7.29 -21.36
N GLU A 500 0.90 -6.98 -21.10
CA GLU A 500 1.83 -6.43 -22.07
C GLU A 500 3.02 -7.38 -22.23
N LEU A 501 3.33 -7.81 -23.46
CA LEU A 501 4.53 -8.58 -23.77
C LEU A 501 5.62 -7.62 -24.27
N ARG A 502 6.78 -7.64 -23.62
CA ARG A 502 7.95 -6.86 -24.04
C ARG A 502 9.10 -7.77 -24.45
N LEU A 503 9.66 -7.48 -25.62
CA LEU A 503 10.80 -8.20 -26.19
C LEU A 503 11.94 -7.20 -26.41
N SER A 504 13.13 -7.51 -25.91
CA SER A 504 14.35 -6.70 -26.07
C SER A 504 15.52 -7.58 -26.51
N GLY A 505 16.24 -7.19 -27.57
CA GLY A 505 17.41 -7.92 -28.08
C GLY A 505 17.74 -7.59 -29.54
N GLU A 506 18.84 -8.16 -30.06
CA GLU A 506 19.19 -8.02 -31.49
C GLU A 506 18.31 -8.92 -32.36
N LEU A 507 17.49 -8.31 -33.21
CA LEU A 507 16.74 -9.01 -34.26
C LEU A 507 17.59 -9.08 -35.53
N LEU A 508 17.82 -10.29 -36.07
CA LEU A 508 18.53 -10.44 -37.33
C LEU A 508 17.77 -9.73 -38.47
N PRO A 509 18.47 -9.05 -39.41
CA PRO A 509 17.86 -8.10 -40.36
C PRO A 509 16.77 -8.64 -41.31
N GLN A 510 16.57 -9.96 -41.37
CA GLN A 510 15.65 -10.60 -42.30
C GLN A 510 14.17 -10.61 -41.85
N TYR A 511 13.82 -9.91 -40.76
CA TYR A 511 12.47 -9.96 -40.13
C TYR A 511 11.90 -8.58 -39.68
N SER A 512 12.28 -7.45 -40.31
CA SER A 512 12.06 -6.09 -39.78
C SER A 512 10.68 -5.43 -39.96
N SER A 513 9.55 -6.17 -39.98
CA SER A 513 8.21 -5.54 -40.05
C SER A 513 7.30 -5.87 -38.84
N ILE A 514 6.70 -4.83 -38.27
CA ILE A 514 5.91 -4.79 -37.02
C ILE A 514 4.59 -5.61 -37.13
N PRO A 515 4.13 -6.33 -36.07
CA PRO A 515 2.92 -7.15 -36.13
C PRO A 515 1.61 -6.41 -35.78
N ARG A 516 0.48 -6.94 -36.27
CA ARG A 516 -0.90 -6.66 -35.79
C ARG A 516 -1.43 -7.86 -35.01
N THR A 517 -1.99 -7.63 -33.83
CA THR A 517 -2.59 -8.64 -32.95
C THR A 517 -4.03 -8.98 -33.36
N ARG A 518 -4.43 -10.25 -33.24
CA ARG A 518 -5.83 -10.71 -33.31
C ARG A 518 -6.12 -11.57 -32.07
N THR A 519 -7.13 -11.20 -31.29
CA THR A 519 -7.50 -11.90 -30.05
C THR A 519 -8.83 -12.63 -30.22
N THR A 520 -8.91 -13.88 -29.78
CA THR A 520 -10.18 -14.61 -29.59
C THR A 520 -10.22 -15.16 -28.17
N SER A 521 -11.23 -14.77 -27.39
CA SER A 521 -11.47 -15.29 -26.03
C SER A 521 -12.63 -16.29 -26.04
N ASN A 522 -12.44 -17.47 -25.45
CA ASN A 522 -13.54 -18.37 -25.07
C ASN A 522 -13.64 -18.43 -23.54
N SER A 523 -14.85 -18.23 -23.03
CA SER A 523 -15.18 -18.15 -21.61
C SER A 523 -15.42 -19.54 -20.99
N GLY A 524 -14.85 -19.76 -19.80
CA GLY A 524 -15.37 -20.72 -18.83
C GLY A 524 -14.33 -21.70 -18.28
N THR A 525 -13.94 -21.48 -17.01
CA THR A 525 -13.23 -22.40 -16.08
C THR A 525 -11.84 -22.91 -16.51
N THR A 526 -10.81 -22.45 -15.77
CA THR A 526 -9.37 -22.75 -16.00
C THR A 526 -8.97 -22.62 -17.46
N SER A 527 -8.91 -21.38 -17.93
CA SER A 527 -8.42 -21.05 -19.27
C SER A 527 -6.89 -21.16 -19.29
N ASN A 528 -6.38 -22.23 -19.92
CA ASN A 528 -5.04 -22.18 -20.51
C ASN A 528 -5.09 -21.17 -21.66
N LEU A 529 -4.48 -20.01 -21.46
CA LEU A 529 -4.26 -19.06 -22.54
C LEU A 529 -3.02 -19.51 -23.31
N GLU A 530 -3.20 -20.35 -24.34
CA GLU A 530 -2.16 -20.57 -25.35
C GLU A 530 -2.10 -19.32 -26.23
N VAL A 531 -1.15 -18.44 -25.95
CA VAL A 531 -0.77 -17.37 -26.87
C VAL A 531 0.26 -17.95 -27.83
N GLU A 532 -0.22 -18.49 -28.96
CA GLU A 532 0.65 -18.91 -30.06
C GLU A 532 1.05 -17.67 -30.88
N VAL A 533 2.25 -17.14 -30.62
CA VAL A 533 2.83 -16.08 -31.45
C VAL A 533 3.48 -16.72 -32.67
N ASN A 534 2.66 -17.03 -33.69
CA ASN A 534 3.16 -17.51 -34.98
C ASN A 534 3.71 -16.34 -35.79
N LEU A 535 5.04 -16.21 -35.85
CA LEU A 535 5.75 -15.28 -36.72
C LEU A 535 5.86 -15.89 -38.13
N GLU A 536 4.77 -15.87 -38.91
CA GLU A 536 4.79 -16.21 -40.33
C GLU A 536 4.68 -14.95 -41.19
N PHE A 537 5.74 -14.67 -41.97
CA PHE A 537 5.79 -13.53 -42.88
C PHE A 537 5.60 -14.00 -44.32
N ASN A 538 4.49 -13.62 -44.95
CA ASN A 538 4.41 -13.43 -46.40
C ASN A 538 3.22 -12.53 -46.76
N LEU A 539 3.50 -11.56 -47.62
CA LEU A 539 2.60 -10.50 -48.06
C LEU A 539 2.25 -10.73 -49.53
N ASP A 540 0.95 -10.76 -49.88
CA ASP A 540 0.56 -10.26 -51.20
C ASP A 540 -0.88 -9.73 -51.23
N VAL A 541 -1.08 -8.76 -52.10
CA VAL A 541 -2.07 -7.68 -52.07
C VAL A 541 -3.37 -8.06 -52.80
N ASN A 542 -4.56 -7.77 -52.25
CA ASN A 542 -5.63 -6.94 -52.86
C ASN A 542 -7.05 -7.13 -52.28
N LEU A 543 -7.79 -6.02 -52.32
CA LEU A 543 -9.24 -5.83 -52.38
C LEU A 543 -10.12 -5.81 -51.11
N GLU A 544 -10.69 -4.60 -50.92
CA GLU A 544 -12.11 -4.23 -50.83
C GLU A 544 -13.04 -4.96 -49.82
N VAL A 545 -13.68 -4.12 -49.01
CA VAL A 545 -14.63 -4.44 -47.94
C VAL A 545 -16.00 -4.74 -48.54
N GLU A 546 -16.60 -5.87 -48.20
CA GLU A 546 -18.05 -5.98 -48.01
C GLU A 546 -18.35 -6.78 -46.74
N ILE A 547 -19.14 -6.18 -45.85
CA ILE A 547 -19.65 -6.78 -44.63
C ILE A 547 -21.04 -7.35 -44.97
N GLU A 548 -21.23 -8.65 -44.77
CA GLU A 548 -22.56 -9.24 -44.58
C GLU A 548 -22.53 -10.09 -43.30
N VAL A 549 -23.33 -9.69 -42.33
CA VAL A 549 -23.58 -10.45 -41.09
C VAL A 549 -24.87 -11.22 -41.30
N ASN A 550 -24.78 -12.55 -41.37
CA ASN A 550 -25.93 -13.43 -41.21
C ASN A 550 -25.67 -14.35 -40.01
N LEU A 551 -26.43 -14.09 -38.94
CA LEU A 551 -26.54 -14.92 -37.75
C LEU A 551 -27.69 -15.91 -37.98
N GLU A 552 -27.38 -17.20 -38.01
CA GLU A 552 -28.37 -18.28 -37.92
C GLU A 552 -27.96 -19.16 -36.74
N VAL A 553 -28.85 -19.22 -35.74
CA VAL A 553 -28.67 -20.02 -34.52
C VAL A 553 -29.64 -21.19 -34.61
N ASP A 554 -29.12 -22.39 -34.83
CA ASP A 554 -29.87 -23.63 -34.63
C ASP A 554 -29.40 -24.32 -33.34
N LEU A 555 -30.35 -24.52 -32.42
CA LEU A 555 -30.21 -25.21 -31.16
C LEU A 555 -31.05 -26.49 -31.21
N ASP A 556 -30.39 -27.64 -31.35
CA ASP A 556 -31.02 -28.95 -31.16
C ASP A 556 -30.57 -29.57 -29.82
N LEU A 557 -31.54 -29.74 -28.93
CA LEU A 557 -31.43 -30.40 -27.64
C LEU A 557 -32.10 -31.77 -27.73
N ASN A 558 -31.32 -32.85 -27.67
CA ASN A 558 -31.85 -34.21 -27.51
C ASN A 558 -31.47 -34.76 -26.13
N LEU A 559 -32.49 -35.23 -25.41
CA LEU A 559 -32.41 -35.74 -24.06
C LEU A 559 -33.18 -37.07 -24.04
N ASP A 560 -32.46 -38.19 -24.01
CA ASP A 560 -33.03 -39.53 -23.80
C ASP A 560 -32.58 -40.06 -22.44
N LEU A 561 -33.57 -40.43 -21.62
CA LEU A 561 -33.44 -40.99 -20.29
C LEU A 561 -34.04 -42.40 -20.34
N ASP A 562 -33.20 -43.42 -20.20
CA ASP A 562 -33.63 -44.82 -20.05
C ASP A 562 -33.55 -45.21 -18.56
N LEU A 563 -34.68 -45.62 -18.00
CA LEU A 563 -34.83 -46.10 -16.63
C LEU A 563 -35.35 -47.54 -16.67
N ASP A 564 -34.47 -48.51 -16.40
CA ASP A 564 -34.85 -49.91 -16.24
C ASP A 564 -35.31 -50.16 -14.79
N LEU A 565 -36.55 -50.64 -14.66
CA LEU A 565 -37.15 -51.12 -13.42
C LEU A 565 -37.25 -52.65 -13.47
N THR A 566 -36.56 -53.34 -12.57
CA THR A 566 -36.90 -54.70 -12.11
C THR A 566 -36.73 -54.82 -10.61
#